data_AF-A0A6G7ZFA3-F1
#
_entry.id   AF-A0A6G7ZFA3-F1
#
_cell.length_a   1.000
_cell.length_b   1.000
_cell.length_c   1.000
_cell.angle_alpha   90.00
_cell.angle_beta   90.00
_cell.angle_gamma   90.00
#
_symmetry.space_group_name_H-M   'P 1'
#
loop_
_entity.id
_entity.type
_entity.pdbx_description
1 polymer ?
#
loop_
_entity_poly.entity_id
_entity_poly.type
_entity_poly.pdbx_seq_one_letter_code
_entity_poly.pdbx_strand_id
1 'polypeptide(L)'
;MSREALMRDAARRGKYAPLYRHLDQMRGDEWATTFRELEQILGFRLPNSARLYRPWWANDVKSGHSQSMAWSMAGWKTGNVDLDAETLEFRRDKR
;
A
#
# COMPACT_ATOMS: atom_id res chain seq x y z
N MET A 1 -22.17 -1.08 11.79
CA MET A 1 -20.77 -1.17 11.33
C MET A 1 -20.65 -0.39 10.03
N SER A 2 -19.68 0.54 9.88
CA SER A 2 -19.51 1.30 8.65
C SER A 2 -18.73 0.51 7.59
N ARG A 3 -18.92 0.83 6.31
CA ARG A 3 -18.15 0.23 5.19
C ARG A 3 -16.64 0.42 5.37
N GLU A 4 -16.24 1.55 5.91
CA GLU A 4 -14.84 1.86 6.21
C GLU A 4 -14.27 0.97 7.32
N ALA A 5 -15.04 0.72 8.39
CA ALA A 5 -14.61 -0.18 9.45
C ALA A 5 -14.37 -1.61 8.92
N LEU A 6 -15.24 -2.09 8.02
CA LEU A 6 -15.06 -3.38 7.36
C LEU A 6 -13.81 -3.41 6.48
N MET A 7 -13.52 -2.32 5.75
CA MET A 7 -12.33 -2.23 4.90
C MET A 7 -11.03 -2.18 5.72
N ARG A 8 -11.00 -1.46 6.84
CA ARG A 8 -9.84 -1.46 7.76
C ARG A 8 -9.58 -2.85 8.33
N ASP A 9 -10.65 -3.55 8.71
CA ASP A 9 -10.56 -4.90 9.24
C ASP A 9 -10.05 -5.90 8.18
N ALA A 10 -10.54 -5.78 6.94
CA ALA A 10 -10.04 -6.55 5.80
C ALA A 10 -8.55 -6.25 5.50
N ALA A 11 -8.15 -4.98 5.53
CA ALA A 11 -6.75 -4.57 5.34
C ALA A 11 -5.83 -5.15 6.43
N ARG A 12 -6.30 -5.25 7.68
CA ARG A 12 -5.53 -5.78 8.81
C ARG A 12 -5.33 -7.30 8.80
N ARG A 13 -6.18 -8.05 8.07
CA ARG A 13 -6.11 -9.54 8.01
C ARG A 13 -5.76 -10.10 6.63
N GLY A 14 -5.79 -9.29 5.58
CA GLY A 14 -5.54 -9.72 4.21
C GLY A 14 -4.07 -10.01 3.90
N LYS A 15 -3.81 -10.43 2.66
CA LYS A 15 -2.46 -10.69 2.12
C LYS A 15 -1.49 -9.51 2.34
N TYR A 16 -1.98 -8.28 2.24
CA TYR A 16 -1.18 -7.06 2.39
C TYR A 16 -1.22 -6.47 3.82
N ALA A 17 -1.72 -7.21 4.81
CA ALA A 17 -1.74 -6.80 6.20
C ALA A 17 -0.39 -6.39 6.81
N PRO A 18 0.75 -7.03 6.45
CA PRO A 18 2.05 -6.56 6.93
C PRO A 18 2.34 -5.11 6.52
N LEU A 19 2.01 -4.73 5.28
CA LEU A 19 2.17 -3.37 4.79
C LEU A 19 1.25 -2.39 5.52
N TYR A 20 -0.02 -2.74 5.71
CA TYR A 20 -0.95 -1.92 6.51
C TYR A 20 -0.37 -1.61 7.89
N ARG A 21 0.09 -2.65 8.62
CA ARG A 21 0.64 -2.48 9.97
C ARG A 21 1.91 -1.64 9.98
N HIS A 22 2.79 -1.84 9.01
CA HIS A 22 4.02 -1.07 8.88
C HIS A 22 3.74 0.43 8.72
N LEU A 23 2.82 0.78 7.81
CA LEU A 23 2.40 2.14 7.55
C LEU A 23 1.61 2.77 8.71
N ASP A 24 0.74 2.00 9.37
CA ASP A 24 -0.07 2.46 10.51
C ASP A 24 0.81 2.88 11.71
N GLN A 25 1.94 2.20 11.91
CA GLN A 25 2.88 2.48 13.01
C GLN A 25 3.86 3.63 12.71
N MET A 26 3.96 4.05 11.46
CA MET A 26 4.95 5.04 11.03
C MET A 26 4.52 6.47 11.41
N ARG A 27 5.41 7.22 12.06
CA ARG A 27 5.12 8.60 12.50
C ARG A 27 5.39 9.68 11.43
N GLY A 28 6.11 9.34 10.38
CA GLY A 28 6.44 10.26 9.28
C GLY A 28 5.25 10.52 8.35
N ASP A 29 5.39 11.58 7.54
CA ASP A 29 4.44 11.94 6.49
C ASP A 29 4.79 11.32 5.14
N GLU A 30 6.04 10.85 4.96
CA GLU A 30 6.59 10.34 3.71
C GLU A 30 7.49 9.13 3.98
N TRP A 31 7.47 8.18 3.06
CA TRP A 31 8.33 7.00 3.08
C TRP A 31 8.68 6.58 1.66
N ALA A 32 9.92 6.87 1.26
CA ALA A 32 10.51 6.34 0.04
C ALA A 32 11.04 4.93 0.32
N THR A 33 10.74 3.99 -0.58
CA THR A 33 11.11 2.59 -0.47
C THR A 33 11.32 1.98 -1.85
N THR A 34 11.99 0.83 -1.88
CA THR A 34 12.11 -0.02 -3.06
C THR A 34 11.04 -1.12 -3.06
N PHE A 35 10.78 -1.72 -4.21
CA PHE A 35 9.92 -2.90 -4.31
C PHE A 35 10.49 -4.05 -3.49
N ARG A 36 11.83 -4.19 -3.45
CA ARG A 36 12.51 -5.21 -2.66
C ARG A 36 12.26 -5.04 -1.15
N GLU A 37 12.39 -3.84 -0.62
CA GLU A 37 12.10 -3.56 0.81
C GLU A 37 10.62 -3.80 1.12
N LEU A 38 9.73 -3.44 0.19
CA LEU A 38 8.31 -3.72 0.33
C LEU A 38 8.04 -5.24 0.39
N GLU A 39 8.69 -6.02 -0.47
CA GLU A 39 8.60 -7.49 -0.48
C GLU A 39 9.13 -8.12 0.81
N GLN A 40 10.18 -7.55 1.42
CA GLN A 40 10.68 -7.98 2.72
C GLN A 40 9.65 -7.75 3.83
N ILE A 41 8.98 -6.61 3.83
CA ILE A 41 7.88 -6.32 4.77
C ILE A 41 6.70 -7.26 4.54
N LEU A 42 6.37 -7.52 3.28
CA LEU A 42 5.25 -8.39 2.90
C LEU A 42 5.52 -9.88 3.17
N GLY A 43 6.79 -10.30 3.15
CA GLY A 43 7.18 -11.71 3.23
C GLY A 43 6.92 -12.50 1.95
N PHE A 44 6.62 -11.82 0.84
CA PHE A 44 6.41 -12.44 -0.47
C PHE A 44 6.77 -11.46 -1.60
N ARG A 45 7.04 -11.99 -2.79
CA ARG A 45 7.30 -11.19 -3.98
C ARG A 45 6.04 -10.52 -4.52
N LEU A 46 6.14 -9.24 -4.86
CA LEU A 46 5.07 -8.51 -5.52
C LEU A 46 4.70 -9.21 -6.82
N PRO A 47 3.40 -9.27 -7.18
CA PRO A 47 2.99 -9.81 -8.46
C PRO A 47 3.66 -9.07 -9.62
N ASN A 48 3.88 -9.75 -10.74
CA ASN A 48 4.44 -9.12 -11.94
C ASN A 48 3.67 -7.86 -12.38
N SER A 49 2.36 -7.81 -12.15
CA SER A 49 1.55 -6.62 -12.45
C SER A 49 1.97 -5.36 -11.70
N ALA A 50 2.56 -5.48 -10.50
CA ALA A 50 3.11 -4.33 -9.77
C ALA A 50 4.34 -3.72 -10.47
N ARG A 51 5.06 -4.51 -11.28
CA ARG A 51 6.23 -4.09 -12.06
C ARG A 51 5.86 -3.68 -13.48
N LEU A 52 4.81 -4.26 -14.04
CA LEU A 52 4.39 -4.03 -15.42
C LEU A 52 3.42 -2.84 -15.57
N TYR A 53 2.60 -2.59 -14.55
CA TYR A 53 1.47 -1.66 -14.68
C TYR A 53 1.48 -0.63 -13.56
N ARG A 54 1.84 0.62 -13.88
CA ARG A 54 1.75 1.75 -12.95
C ARG A 54 0.36 1.90 -12.29
N PRO A 55 -0.77 1.63 -12.99
CA PRO A 55 -2.10 1.62 -12.36
C PRO A 55 -2.28 0.62 -11.21
N TRP A 56 -1.44 -0.41 -11.09
CA TRP A 56 -1.48 -1.33 -9.95
C TRP A 56 -1.26 -0.60 -8.61
N TRP A 57 -0.49 0.49 -8.64
CA TRP A 57 -0.20 1.38 -7.52
C TRP A 57 -1.22 2.50 -7.36
N ALA A 58 -2.32 2.51 -8.12
CA ALA A 58 -3.33 3.55 -8.01
C ALA A 58 -4.02 3.52 -6.63
N ASN A 59 -4.37 4.70 -6.12
CA ASN A 59 -5.07 4.89 -4.85
C ASN A 59 -6.58 4.61 -4.96
N ASP A 60 -6.95 3.59 -5.73
CA ASP A 60 -8.34 3.20 -5.95
C ASP A 60 -8.80 2.18 -4.90
N VAL A 61 -9.47 2.70 -3.88
CA VAL A 61 -10.16 1.91 -2.85
C VAL A 61 -11.57 1.48 -3.24
N LYS A 62 -12.17 2.07 -4.29
CA LYS A 62 -13.55 1.75 -4.69
C LYS A 62 -13.62 0.36 -5.33
N SER A 63 -12.56 -0.03 -6.02
CA SER A 63 -12.41 -1.34 -6.67
C SER A 63 -12.12 -2.50 -5.71
N GLY A 64 -11.93 -2.23 -4.41
CA GLY A 64 -11.75 -3.27 -3.39
C GLY A 64 -10.46 -4.08 -3.54
N HIS A 65 -9.46 -3.53 -4.24
CA HIS A 65 -8.18 -4.19 -4.44
C HIS A 65 -7.41 -4.30 -3.11
N SER A 66 -7.07 -5.53 -2.72
CA SER A 66 -6.45 -5.84 -1.43
C SER A 66 -5.14 -5.08 -1.18
N GLN A 67 -4.37 -4.77 -2.23
CA GLN A 67 -3.16 -3.97 -2.12
C GLN A 67 -3.49 -2.51 -1.78
N SER A 68 -4.41 -1.86 -2.52
CA SER A 68 -4.68 -0.43 -2.34
C SER A 68 -5.39 -0.12 -1.05
N MET A 69 -6.22 -1.06 -0.57
CA MET A 69 -6.80 -1.00 0.76
C MET A 69 -5.73 -0.97 1.86
N ALA A 70 -4.59 -1.64 1.69
CA ALA A 70 -3.57 -1.71 2.74
C ALA A 70 -2.98 -0.35 3.09
N TRP A 71 -2.56 0.45 2.10
CA TRP A 71 -2.05 1.79 2.39
C TRP A 71 -3.17 2.80 2.64
N SER A 72 -4.28 2.74 1.89
CA SER A 72 -5.38 3.70 2.04
C SER A 72 -6.03 3.62 3.41
N MET A 73 -6.26 2.41 3.94
CA MET A 73 -6.84 2.23 5.28
C MET A 73 -5.85 2.54 6.40
N ALA A 74 -4.55 2.56 6.12
CA ALA A 74 -3.52 3.02 7.05
C ALA A 74 -3.37 4.57 7.03
N GLY A 75 -4.14 5.28 6.20
CA GLY A 75 -4.05 6.74 6.06
C GLY A 75 -2.91 7.19 5.14
N TRP A 76 -2.51 6.36 4.19
CA TRP A 76 -1.45 6.62 3.22
C TRP A 76 -1.96 6.54 1.79
N LYS A 77 -1.21 7.14 0.87
CA LYS A 77 -1.38 7.01 -0.57
C LYS A 77 -0.03 6.85 -1.25
N THR A 78 -0.01 6.22 -2.40
CA THR A 78 1.17 6.17 -3.27
C THR A 78 1.43 7.55 -3.89
N GLY A 79 2.70 7.88 -4.04
CA GLY A 79 3.24 9.11 -4.61
C GLY A 79 4.03 8.83 -5.89
N ASN A 80 5.30 9.21 -5.90
CA ASN A 80 6.18 8.89 -7.02
C ASN A 80 6.34 7.36 -7.13
N VAL A 81 6.14 6.80 -8.32
CA VAL A 81 6.30 5.38 -8.61
C VAL A 81 7.12 5.30 -9.88
N ASP A 82 8.31 4.72 -9.76
CA ASP A 82 9.25 4.46 -10.83
C ASP A 82 9.39 2.95 -10.99
N LEU A 83 8.87 2.42 -12.11
CA LEU A 83 8.88 0.99 -12.38
C LEU A 83 10.25 0.50 -12.86
N ASP A 84 11.03 1.37 -13.50
CA ASP A 84 12.35 1.03 -14.04
C ASP A 84 13.38 0.96 -12.91
N ALA A 85 13.30 1.91 -11.97
CA ALA A 85 14.12 1.91 -10.75
C ALA A 85 13.54 1.01 -9.64
N GLU A 86 12.36 0.41 -9.83
CA GLU A 86 11.60 -0.35 -8.83
C GLU A 86 11.48 0.39 -7.48
N THR A 87 11.16 1.69 -7.54
CA THR A 87 11.00 2.53 -6.35
C THR A 87 9.60 3.11 -6.26
N LEU A 88 9.17 3.35 -5.03
CA LEU A 88 7.96 4.11 -4.76
C LEU A 88 8.06 4.94 -3.51
N GLU A 89 7.20 5.93 -3.45
CA GLU A 89 6.96 6.74 -2.28
C GLU A 89 5.54 6.51 -1.76
N PHE A 90 5.41 6.31 -0.46
CA PHE A 90 4.15 6.47 0.26
C PHE A 90 4.15 7.83 0.95
N ARG A 91 2.99 8.49 0.94
CA ARG A 91 2.77 9.74 1.67
C ARG A 91 1.45 9.72 2.42
N ARG A 92 1.38 10.40 3.57
CA ARG A 92 0.16 10.53 4.35
C ARG A 92 -0.95 11.17 3.51
N ASP A 93 -2.13 10.57 3.55
CA ASP A 93 -3.31 11.18 2.94
C ASP A 93 -3.90 12.18 3.92
N LYS A 94 -3.42 13.43 3.87
CA LYS A 94 -3.99 14.57 4.61
C LYS A 94 -5.38 14.87 4.02
N ARG A 95 -6.37 14.12 4.44
CA ARG A 95 -7.79 14.39 4.20
C ARG A 95 -8.40 15.15 5.36
#